data_AF-Q1G9A9-F1
#
_entry.id   AF-Q1G9A9-F1
#
_cell.length_a   1.000
_cell.length_b   1.000
_cell.length_c   1.000
_cell.angle_alpha   90.00
_cell.angle_beta   90.00
_cell.angle_gamma   90.00
#
_symmetry.space_group_name_H-M   'P 1'
#
loop_
_entity.id
_entity.type
_entity.pdbx_description
1 polymer ?
#
loop_
_entity_poly.entity_id
_entity_poly.type
_entity_poly.pdbx_seq_one_letter_code
_entity_poly.pdbx_strand_id
1 'polypeptide(L)'
;MKKCKRYLTVFFVAMITVTIFLPFSATSVSAKTNLNEAMSLPNKNIEIDKKYWSDERIDQLADILQKSHPEFSRNYIKELIRDELNDGQIPSVSVFKSQKTISSRSSWKGITVAQAAAAIDVIISLLVGRGIDKLTAAGIKAAVKKVGRKKLSRLIRQKIIKKFGTAGAVTSTFIDYALNYNSPGTIIAKYWDKHDAYPNNGRINL
;
A
#
# COMPACT_ATOMS: atom_id res chain seq x y z
N MET A 1 -57.35 -14.11 -6.04
CA MET A 1 -55.91 -14.47 -5.92
C MET A 1 -54.98 -13.24 -5.93
N LYS A 2 -55.02 -12.39 -4.89
CA LYS A 2 -54.11 -11.21 -4.75
C LYS A 2 -53.34 -11.14 -3.43
N LYS A 3 -53.61 -12.03 -2.47
CA LYS A 3 -53.00 -11.99 -1.13
C LYS A 3 -51.74 -12.86 -0.97
N CYS A 4 -51.52 -13.87 -1.82
CA CYS A 4 -50.33 -14.74 -1.74
C CYS A 4 -49.04 -14.16 -2.36
N LYS A 5 -49.13 -13.08 -3.17
CA LYS A 5 -47.94 -12.48 -3.80
C LYS A 5 -47.18 -11.47 -2.93
N ARG A 6 -47.75 -11.02 -1.80
CA ARG A 6 -47.09 -10.06 -0.91
C ARG A 6 -46.16 -10.70 0.12
N TYR A 7 -46.33 -11.98 0.43
CA TYR A 7 -45.47 -12.68 1.40
C TYR A 7 -44.21 -13.28 0.76
N LEU A 8 -44.22 -13.53 -0.55
CA LEU A 8 -43.06 -14.08 -1.27
C LEU A 8 -41.95 -13.02 -1.49
N THR A 9 -42.32 -11.76 -1.68
CA THR A 9 -41.37 -10.65 -1.80
C THR A 9 -40.78 -10.23 -0.46
N VAL A 10 -41.52 -10.37 0.65
CA VAL A 10 -40.98 -10.07 1.99
C VAL A 10 -39.96 -11.13 2.43
N PHE A 11 -40.10 -12.37 1.99
CA PHE A 11 -39.15 -13.44 2.31
C PHE A 11 -37.80 -13.29 1.57
N PHE A 12 -37.79 -12.74 0.35
CA PHE A 12 -36.54 -12.52 -0.40
C PHE A 12 -35.77 -11.26 0.05
N VAL A 13 -36.46 -10.25 0.59
CA VAL A 13 -35.80 -9.04 1.12
C VAL A 13 -35.17 -9.27 2.50
N ALA A 14 -35.64 -10.27 3.25
CA ALA A 14 -35.08 -10.62 4.56
C ALA A 14 -33.78 -11.46 4.50
N MET A 15 -33.43 -12.03 3.33
CA MET A 15 -32.21 -12.85 3.16
C MET A 15 -30.96 -12.07 2.70
N ILE A 16 -31.08 -10.76 2.44
CA ILE A 16 -29.95 -9.94 1.93
C ILE A 16 -29.20 -9.21 3.05
N THR A 17 -29.68 -9.23 4.30
CA THR A 17 -29.05 -8.50 5.42
C THR A 17 -28.17 -9.34 6.34
N VAL A 18 -27.92 -10.62 6.03
CA VAL A 18 -26.87 -11.39 6.72
C VAL A 18 -25.51 -11.14 6.04
N THR A 19 -25.08 -9.88 6.02
CA THR A 19 -23.66 -9.57 5.83
C THR A 19 -22.94 -9.99 7.09
N ILE A 20 -22.38 -11.19 7.03
CA ILE A 20 -21.16 -11.67 7.68
C ILE A 20 -20.47 -10.58 8.52
N PHE A 21 -20.94 -10.35 9.74
CA PHE A 21 -20.13 -9.79 10.81
C PHE A 21 -19.35 -10.98 11.38
N LEU A 22 -18.27 -11.36 10.69
CA LEU A 22 -17.21 -12.08 11.39
C LEU A 22 -16.68 -11.09 12.43
N PRO A 23 -16.69 -11.42 13.73
CA PRO A 23 -15.85 -10.69 14.65
C PRO A 23 -14.42 -10.96 14.17
N PHE A 24 -13.83 -9.98 13.48
CA PHE A 24 -12.40 -9.93 13.32
C PHE A 24 -11.89 -9.77 14.75
N SER A 25 -11.58 -10.90 15.40
CA SER A 25 -10.88 -10.91 16.67
C SER A 25 -9.60 -10.13 16.43
N ALA A 26 -9.63 -8.86 16.82
CA ALA A 26 -8.46 -8.03 16.91
C ALA A 26 -7.62 -8.63 18.03
N THR A 27 -6.87 -9.69 17.71
CA THR A 27 -5.68 -10.02 18.46
C THR A 27 -4.82 -8.77 18.34
N SER A 28 -4.77 -7.98 19.40
CA SER A 28 -3.79 -6.90 19.56
C SER A 28 -2.42 -7.56 19.61
N VAL A 29 -1.87 -7.86 18.42
CA VAL A 29 -0.51 -8.34 18.29
C VAL A 29 0.36 -7.16 18.65
N SER A 30 0.90 -7.20 19.87
CA SER A 30 1.83 -6.21 20.38
C SER A 30 2.91 -5.91 19.33
N ALA A 31 3.19 -4.63 19.11
CA ALA A 31 4.23 -4.18 18.17
C ALA A 31 5.58 -4.90 18.41
N LYS A 32 5.85 -5.34 19.64
CA LYS A 32 7.04 -6.13 20.01
C LYS A 32 7.04 -7.54 19.41
N THR A 33 5.89 -8.21 19.33
CA THR A 33 5.76 -9.56 18.78
C THR A 33 5.99 -9.58 17.26
N ASN A 34 5.49 -8.56 16.56
CA ASN A 34 5.72 -8.37 15.13
C ASN A 34 7.18 -8.04 14.77
N LEU A 35 7.90 -7.40 15.70
CA LEU A 35 9.32 -7.03 15.56
C LEU A 35 10.22 -8.26 15.60
N ASN A 36 9.97 -9.18 16.52
CA ASN A 36 10.75 -10.40 16.69
C ASN A 36 10.61 -11.35 15.49
N GLU A 37 9.43 -11.44 14.89
CA GLU A 37 9.20 -12.23 13.67
C GLU A 37 9.81 -11.57 12.42
N ALA A 38 9.93 -10.23 12.39
CA ALA A 38 10.58 -9.50 11.30
C ALA A 38 12.12 -9.58 11.37
N MET A 39 12.70 -9.62 12.58
CA MET A 39 14.15 -9.67 12.81
C MET A 39 14.78 -11.06 12.70
N SER A 40 14.01 -12.15 12.82
CA SER A 40 14.56 -13.52 12.78
C SER A 40 14.74 -14.12 11.37
N LEU A 41 14.70 -13.31 10.32
CA LEU A 41 14.58 -13.82 8.95
C LEU A 41 15.93 -13.89 8.22
N PRO A 42 16.26 -15.01 7.55
CA PRO A 42 17.44 -15.09 6.71
C PRO A 42 17.32 -14.08 5.57
N ASN A 43 18.29 -13.16 5.54
CA ASN A 43 18.46 -12.09 4.58
C ASN A 43 18.86 -12.65 3.21
N LYS A 44 17.87 -13.05 2.40
CA LYS A 44 18.06 -13.12 0.95
C LYS A 44 17.39 -11.89 0.35
N ASN A 45 18.05 -10.75 0.49
CA ASN A 45 17.70 -9.50 -0.18
C ASN A 45 17.41 -9.79 -1.66
N ILE A 46 16.17 -9.57 -2.09
CA ILE A 46 15.90 -9.40 -3.53
C ILE A 46 16.26 -7.95 -3.81
N GLU A 47 17.47 -7.77 -4.31
CA GLU A 47 17.95 -6.48 -4.75
C GLU A 47 17.15 -6.06 -6.00
N ILE A 48 16.57 -4.87 -5.97
CA ILE A 48 15.93 -4.30 -7.16
C ILE A 48 17.08 -4.06 -8.15
N ASP A 49 17.06 -4.74 -9.29
CA ASP A 49 18.10 -4.55 -10.31
C ASP A 49 17.97 -3.17 -10.94
N LYS A 50 18.78 -2.23 -10.43
CA LYS A 50 18.81 -0.83 -10.86
C LYS A 50 19.15 -0.68 -12.34
N LYS A 51 19.92 -1.60 -12.93
CA LYS A 51 20.31 -1.60 -14.35
C LYS A 51 19.10 -1.69 -15.28
N TYR A 52 17.96 -2.14 -14.77
CA TYR A 52 16.75 -2.33 -15.56
C TYR A 52 15.86 -1.06 -15.66
N TRP A 53 16.11 -0.02 -14.87
CA TRP A 53 15.24 1.16 -14.78
C TRP A 53 15.83 2.35 -15.55
N SER A 54 15.60 2.38 -16.87
CA SER A 54 15.88 3.58 -17.69
C SER A 54 14.91 4.72 -17.38
N ASP A 55 15.25 5.94 -17.77
CA ASP A 55 14.38 7.11 -17.58
C ASP A 55 13.01 6.92 -18.25
N GLU A 56 12.95 6.27 -19.42
CA GLU A 56 11.67 5.99 -20.11
C GLU A 56 10.78 5.05 -19.28
N ARG A 57 11.37 4.07 -18.59
CA ARG A 57 10.61 3.14 -17.73
C ARG A 57 10.13 3.82 -16.46
N ILE A 58 10.95 4.71 -15.90
CA ILE A 58 10.55 5.56 -14.77
C ILE A 58 9.39 6.46 -15.20
N ASP A 59 9.46 7.03 -16.40
CA ASP A 59 8.42 7.88 -16.98
C ASP A 59 7.09 7.13 -17.13
N GLN A 60 7.11 5.96 -17.75
CA GLN A 60 5.88 5.19 -17.95
C GLN A 60 5.29 4.65 -16.64
N LEU A 61 6.15 4.26 -15.69
CA LEU A 61 5.68 3.87 -14.34
C LEU A 61 5.04 5.07 -13.63
N ALA A 62 5.61 6.27 -13.77
CA ALA A 62 5.03 7.49 -13.21
C ALA A 62 3.66 7.78 -13.82
N ASP A 63 3.47 7.57 -15.13
CA ASP A 63 2.16 7.74 -15.80
C ASP A 63 1.10 6.78 -15.27
N ILE A 64 1.49 5.55 -14.93
CA ILE A 64 0.58 4.56 -14.36
C ILE A 64 0.22 4.91 -12.93
N LEU A 65 1.21 5.26 -12.11
CA LEU A 65 1.00 5.62 -10.71
C LEU A 65 0.25 6.94 -10.55
N GLN A 66 0.38 7.88 -11.49
CA GLN A 66 -0.38 9.13 -11.46
C GLN A 66 -1.89 8.89 -11.62
N LYS A 67 -2.30 7.83 -12.32
CA LYS A 67 -3.72 7.46 -12.43
C LYS A 67 -4.30 7.00 -11.08
N SER A 68 -3.50 6.35 -10.24
CA SER A 68 -3.93 5.92 -8.91
C SER A 68 -3.73 6.98 -7.83
N HIS A 69 -2.82 7.95 -8.06
CA HIS A 69 -2.50 9.04 -7.15
C HIS A 69 -2.55 10.41 -7.86
N PRO A 70 -3.73 10.85 -8.36
CA PRO A 70 -3.87 12.08 -9.13
C PRO A 70 -3.57 13.36 -8.33
N GLU A 71 -3.53 13.27 -7.00
CA GLU A 71 -3.16 14.37 -6.09
C GLU A 71 -1.68 14.74 -6.15
N PHE A 72 -0.83 13.89 -6.73
CA PHE A 72 0.59 14.15 -6.90
C PHE A 72 0.93 14.52 -8.34
N SER A 73 1.88 15.43 -8.49
CA SER A 73 2.44 15.73 -9.81
C SER A 73 3.23 14.53 -10.32
N ARG A 74 3.27 14.38 -11.65
CA ARG A 74 4.09 13.38 -12.30
C ARG A 74 5.57 13.44 -11.86
N ASN A 75 6.11 14.64 -11.70
CA ASN A 75 7.49 14.86 -11.24
C ASN A 75 7.70 14.36 -9.80
N TYR A 76 6.73 14.56 -8.91
CA TYR A 76 6.79 14.00 -7.56
C TYR A 76 6.89 12.47 -7.59
N ILE A 77 6.08 11.82 -8.43
CA ILE A 77 6.07 10.36 -8.57
C ILE A 77 7.40 9.86 -9.18
N LYS A 78 7.96 10.55 -10.18
CA LYS A 78 9.28 10.22 -10.73
C LYS A 78 10.37 10.28 -9.67
N GLU A 79 10.37 11.33 -8.86
CA GLU A 79 11.33 11.48 -7.77
C GLU A 79 11.18 10.35 -6.76
N LEU A 80 9.94 10.03 -6.38
CA LEU A 80 9.65 8.92 -5.46
C LEU A 80 10.13 7.56 -5.99
N ILE A 81 10.02 7.30 -7.29
CA ILE A 81 10.57 6.10 -7.94
C ILE A 81 12.10 6.09 -7.85
N ARG A 82 12.75 7.21 -8.19
CA ARG A 82 14.21 7.34 -8.14
C ARG A 82 14.75 7.19 -6.72
N ASP A 83 14.07 7.78 -5.75
CA ASP A 83 14.40 7.62 -4.34
C ASP A 83 14.26 6.17 -3.92
N GLU A 84 13.17 5.48 -4.26
CA GLU A 84 13.04 4.06 -3.91
C GLU A 84 14.10 3.17 -4.58
N LEU A 85 14.48 3.45 -5.83
CA LEU A 85 15.58 2.75 -6.51
C LEU A 85 16.94 2.99 -5.85
N ASN A 86 17.11 4.14 -5.20
CA ASN A 86 18.35 4.53 -4.53
C ASN A 86 18.32 4.36 -3.01
N ASP A 87 17.31 3.67 -2.47
CA ASP A 87 17.06 3.56 -1.02
C ASP A 87 17.01 4.94 -0.31
N GLY A 88 16.58 5.98 -1.03
CA GLY A 88 16.37 7.34 -0.57
C GLY A 88 15.10 7.52 0.27
N GLN A 89 14.94 8.72 0.83
CA GLN A 89 13.80 9.09 1.68
C GLN A 89 12.56 9.39 0.83
N ILE A 90 11.39 9.53 1.48
CA ILE A 90 10.19 9.99 0.76
C ILE A 90 10.31 11.49 0.47
N PRO A 91 10.17 11.95 -0.78
CA PRO A 91 10.30 13.35 -1.13
C PRO A 91 9.21 14.18 -0.45
N SER A 92 9.57 15.40 -0.05
CA SER A 92 8.62 16.37 0.50
C SER A 92 7.72 16.91 -0.61
N VAL A 93 6.41 16.96 -0.37
CA VAL A 93 5.45 17.56 -1.31
C VAL A 93 5.72 19.05 -1.52
N SER A 94 6.34 19.73 -0.55
CA SER A 94 6.70 21.16 -0.64
C SER A 94 7.76 21.46 -1.71
N VAL A 95 8.58 20.48 -2.10
CA VAL A 95 9.59 20.63 -3.16
C VAL A 95 8.92 20.69 -4.55
N PHE A 96 7.68 20.20 -4.66
CA PHE A 96 6.97 20.04 -5.92
C PHE A 96 5.63 20.78 -5.99
N LYS A 97 5.25 21.53 -4.94
CA LYS A 97 4.07 22.42 -4.92
C LYS A 97 4.48 23.89 -4.80
N SER A 98 4.46 24.59 -5.94
CA SER A 98 3.81 25.90 -5.97
C SER A 98 2.29 25.66 -5.95
N GLN A 99 1.54 26.48 -5.21
CA GLN A 99 0.07 26.46 -5.06
C GLN A 99 -0.54 25.34 -4.17
N LYS A 100 -0.31 25.44 -2.86
CA LYS A 100 -1.27 25.39 -1.73
C LYS A 100 -0.52 24.90 -0.51
N THR A 101 -0.33 25.81 0.42
CA THR A 101 0.52 25.76 1.61
C THR A 101 0.44 24.41 2.33
N ILE A 102 1.50 23.62 2.24
CA ILE A 102 1.81 22.58 3.23
C ILE A 102 3.11 23.03 3.87
N SER A 103 2.97 23.54 5.09
CA SER A 103 4.01 24.20 5.87
C SER A 103 5.27 23.35 5.99
N SER A 104 6.39 23.99 5.66
CA SER A 104 7.75 23.56 5.92
C SER A 104 7.97 23.29 7.41
N ARG A 105 8.39 22.05 7.69
CA ARG A 105 9.20 21.53 8.81
C ARG A 105 9.61 22.53 9.91
N SER A 106 8.88 22.46 11.01
CA SER A 106 9.46 22.40 12.36
C SER A 106 8.56 21.44 13.16
N SER A 107 9.15 20.39 13.75
CA SER A 107 8.48 19.25 14.41
C SER A 107 7.85 18.20 13.47
N TRP A 108 8.57 17.10 13.23
CA TRP A 108 8.06 15.90 12.52
C TRP A 108 6.76 15.38 13.16
N LYS A 109 5.63 15.47 12.44
CA LYS A 109 4.30 14.92 12.80
C LYS A 109 3.73 14.02 11.69
N GLY A 110 4.54 13.08 11.20
CA GLY A 110 4.09 12.05 10.26
C GLY A 110 3.95 12.48 8.79
N ILE A 111 4.00 11.49 7.90
CA ILE A 111 3.73 11.61 6.46
C ILE A 111 2.23 11.51 6.20
N THR A 112 1.70 12.07 5.12
CA THR A 112 0.26 11.87 4.82
C THR A 112 -0.02 10.44 4.37
N VAL A 113 -1.25 9.98 4.56
CA VAL A 113 -1.71 8.68 4.04
C VAL A 113 -1.51 8.57 2.54
N ALA A 114 -1.74 9.66 1.80
CA ALA A 114 -1.50 9.71 0.36
C ALA A 114 -0.01 9.51 0.00
N GLN A 115 0.90 10.18 0.72
CA GLN A 115 2.35 10.01 0.49
C GLN A 115 2.79 8.58 0.80
N ALA A 116 2.28 8.00 1.89
CA ALA A 116 2.55 6.61 2.25
C ALA A 116 2.01 5.64 1.18
N ALA A 117 0.79 5.87 0.71
CA ALA A 117 0.14 5.05 -0.31
C ALA A 117 0.94 5.03 -1.62
N ALA A 118 1.32 6.21 -2.14
CA ALA A 118 2.13 6.34 -3.34
C ALA A 118 3.50 5.64 -3.20
N ALA A 119 4.16 5.81 -2.06
CA ALA A 119 5.45 5.18 -1.79
C ALA A 119 5.34 3.65 -1.71
N ILE A 120 4.28 3.12 -1.11
CA ILE A 120 4.03 1.67 -1.06
C ILE A 120 3.71 1.13 -2.45
N ASP A 121 2.92 1.83 -3.26
CA ASP A 121 2.64 1.39 -4.65
C ASP A 121 3.90 1.42 -5.54
N VAL A 122 4.81 2.37 -5.33
CA VAL A 122 6.15 2.35 -5.95
C VAL A 122 6.92 1.10 -5.51
N ILE A 123 7.02 0.83 -4.21
CA ILE A 123 7.69 -0.37 -3.66
C ILE A 123 7.14 -1.64 -4.32
N ILE A 124 5.81 -1.77 -4.38
CA ILE A 124 5.14 -2.94 -4.97
C ILE A 124 5.45 -3.03 -6.46
N SER A 125 5.36 -1.93 -7.21
CA SER A 125 5.66 -1.91 -8.64
C SER A 125 7.10 -2.35 -8.93
N LEU A 126 8.06 -1.87 -8.14
CA LEU A 126 9.46 -2.23 -8.28
C LEU A 126 9.74 -3.70 -7.93
N LEU A 127 9.05 -4.26 -6.93
CA LEU A 127 9.18 -5.67 -6.50
C LEU A 127 8.49 -6.67 -7.44
N VAL A 128 7.27 -6.36 -7.90
CA VAL A 128 6.52 -7.12 -8.92
C VAL A 128 7.29 -7.09 -10.26
N GLY A 129 8.16 -6.09 -10.42
CA GLY A 129 9.37 -6.11 -11.23
C GLY A 129 9.21 -5.48 -12.60
N ARG A 130 10.34 -5.26 -13.29
CA ARG A 130 10.69 -5.23 -14.73
C ARG A 130 9.66 -4.96 -15.86
N GLY A 131 8.39 -4.64 -15.64
CA GLY A 131 7.42 -4.37 -16.70
C GLY A 131 6.62 -3.14 -16.34
N ILE A 132 6.33 -2.32 -17.33
CA ILE A 132 5.75 -1.00 -17.16
C ILE A 132 4.35 -1.11 -16.54
N ASP A 133 3.62 -2.20 -16.78
CA ASP A 133 2.19 -2.32 -16.51
C ASP A 133 1.82 -3.01 -15.18
N LYS A 134 2.73 -3.04 -14.20
CA LYS A 134 2.67 -4.08 -13.15
C LYS A 134 1.92 -3.75 -11.86
N LEU A 135 1.46 -2.53 -11.67
CA LEU A 135 0.45 -2.22 -10.64
C LEU A 135 -0.97 -2.64 -11.07
N THR A 136 -1.15 -3.14 -12.30
CA THR A 136 -2.42 -3.72 -12.72
C THR A 136 -2.68 -5.06 -12.00
N ALA A 137 -3.96 -5.42 -11.87
CA ALA A 137 -4.36 -6.72 -11.35
C ALA A 137 -3.67 -7.89 -12.09
N ALA A 138 -3.45 -7.76 -13.40
CA ALA A 138 -2.74 -8.75 -14.20
C ALA A 138 -1.25 -8.84 -13.84
N GLY A 139 -0.57 -7.70 -13.66
CA GLY A 139 0.82 -7.63 -13.25
C GLY A 139 1.08 -8.23 -11.87
N ILE A 140 0.23 -7.89 -10.90
CA ILE A 140 0.27 -8.45 -9.55
C ILE A 140 0.02 -9.96 -9.60
N LYS A 141 -1.00 -10.41 -10.34
CA LYS A 141 -1.30 -11.84 -10.51
C LYS A 141 -0.14 -12.61 -11.13
N ALA A 142 0.54 -12.04 -12.13
CA ALA A 142 1.71 -12.64 -12.75
C ALA A 142 2.89 -12.77 -11.75
N ALA A 143 3.16 -11.73 -10.95
CA ALA A 143 4.19 -11.81 -9.92
C ALA A 143 3.84 -12.81 -8.81
N VAL A 144 2.57 -12.87 -8.40
CA VAL A 144 2.08 -13.89 -7.45
C VAL A 144 2.30 -15.30 -8.02
N LYS A 145 2.01 -15.53 -9.31
CA LYS A 145 2.25 -16.81 -9.98
C LYS A 145 3.74 -17.18 -10.03
N LYS A 146 4.63 -16.20 -10.25
CA LYS A 146 6.08 -16.42 -10.38
C LYS A 146 6.80 -16.58 -9.04
N VAL A 147 6.47 -15.74 -8.06
CA VAL A 147 7.21 -15.62 -6.79
C VAL A 147 6.51 -16.36 -5.65
N GLY A 148 5.19 -16.54 -5.75
CA GLY A 148 4.35 -17.06 -4.67
C GLY A 148 3.82 -15.93 -3.77
N ARG A 149 2.53 -16.02 -3.43
CA ARG A 149 1.79 -14.95 -2.73
C ARG A 149 2.34 -14.60 -1.35
N LYS A 150 2.61 -15.62 -0.53
CA LYS A 150 3.21 -15.45 0.82
C LYS A 150 4.60 -14.81 0.74
N LYS A 151 5.41 -15.25 -0.23
CA LYS A 151 6.76 -14.73 -0.43
C LYS A 151 6.73 -13.26 -0.88
N LEU A 152 5.86 -12.92 -1.84
CA LEU A 152 5.68 -11.54 -2.30
C LEU A 152 5.24 -10.61 -1.17
N SER A 153 4.23 -11.03 -0.40
CA SER A 153 3.73 -10.24 0.75
C SER A 153 4.80 -10.03 1.82
N ARG A 154 5.65 -11.05 2.07
CA ARG A 154 6.81 -10.93 2.97
C ARG A 154 7.85 -9.94 2.47
N LEU A 155 8.14 -9.92 1.17
CA LEU A 155 9.11 -8.99 0.57
C LEU A 155 8.61 -7.55 0.62
N ILE A 156 7.33 -7.33 0.33
CA ILE A 156 6.69 -6.02 0.43
C ILE A 156 6.76 -5.55 1.89
N ARG A 157 6.41 -6.40 2.86
CA ARG A 157 6.53 -6.07 4.29
C ARG A 157 7.94 -5.63 4.66
N GLN A 158 8.97 -6.36 4.22
CA GLN A 158 10.37 -6.02 4.49
C GLN A 158 10.76 -4.66 3.91
N LYS A 159 10.35 -4.35 2.68
CA LYS A 159 10.62 -3.05 2.06
C LYS A 159 9.87 -1.91 2.74
N ILE A 160 8.61 -2.12 3.14
CA ILE A 160 7.85 -1.14 3.94
C ILE A 160 8.57 -0.89 5.27
N ILE A 161 8.96 -1.93 6.01
CA ILE A 161 9.69 -1.76 7.27
C ILE A 161 11.05 -1.05 7.05
N LYS A 162 11.77 -1.35 5.97
CA LYS A 162 13.02 -0.66 5.63
C LYS A 162 12.79 0.83 5.36
N LYS A 163 11.71 1.18 4.65
CA LYS A 163 11.41 2.55 4.23
C LYS A 163 10.81 3.40 5.36
N PHE A 164 9.96 2.83 6.19
CA PHE A 164 9.17 3.57 7.17
C PHE A 164 9.44 3.16 8.63
N GLY A 165 10.36 2.22 8.88
CA GLY A 165 10.62 1.69 10.22
C GLY A 165 9.54 0.72 10.71
N THR A 166 9.65 0.35 11.99
CA THR A 166 8.77 -0.65 12.64
C THR A 166 7.36 -0.15 12.87
N ALA A 167 7.12 1.16 12.84
CA ALA A 167 5.79 1.74 12.80
C ALA A 167 4.98 1.21 11.60
N GLY A 168 5.64 0.87 10.48
CA GLY A 168 5.04 0.31 9.27
C GLY A 168 4.82 -1.20 9.27
N ALA A 169 4.80 -1.84 10.43
CA ALA A 169 4.68 -3.29 10.58
C ALA A 169 3.26 -3.84 10.30
N VAL A 170 2.67 -3.44 9.17
CA VAL A 170 1.46 -4.07 8.64
C VAL A 170 1.73 -5.56 8.41
N THR A 171 0.78 -6.41 8.82
CA THR A 171 0.96 -7.87 8.74
C THR A 171 1.04 -8.33 7.28
N SER A 172 1.80 -9.40 7.03
CA SER A 172 1.90 -10.00 5.70
C SER A 172 0.54 -10.50 5.20
N THR A 173 -0.35 -10.93 6.10
CA THR A 173 -1.73 -11.32 5.79
C THR A 173 -2.55 -10.15 5.26
N PHE A 174 -2.40 -8.96 5.84
CA PHE A 174 -3.11 -7.77 5.33
C PHE A 174 -2.52 -7.29 4.00
N ILE A 175 -1.20 -7.37 3.84
CA ILE A 175 -0.55 -7.08 2.56
C ILE A 175 -1.06 -8.05 1.47
N ASP A 176 -1.17 -9.33 1.78
CA ASP A 176 -1.75 -10.35 0.89
C ASP A 176 -3.16 -9.94 0.45
N TYR A 177 -4.02 -9.55 1.40
CA TYR A 177 -5.36 -9.04 1.10
C TYR A 177 -5.34 -7.81 0.19
N ALA A 178 -4.45 -6.85 0.47
CA ALA A 178 -4.33 -5.60 -0.29
C ALA A 178 -3.90 -5.82 -1.75
N LEU A 179 -3.16 -6.89 -2.05
CA LEU A 179 -2.73 -7.22 -3.42
C LEU A 179 -3.90 -7.58 -4.36
N ASN A 180 -5.14 -7.68 -3.87
CA ASN A 180 -6.33 -7.85 -4.71
C ASN A 180 -6.89 -6.54 -5.26
N TYR A 181 -6.32 -5.40 -4.89
CA TYR A 181 -6.78 -4.07 -5.29
C TYR A 181 -5.85 -3.44 -6.34
N ASN A 182 -6.36 -2.46 -7.08
CA ASN A 182 -5.61 -1.73 -8.12
C ASN A 182 -4.55 -0.77 -7.54
N SER A 183 -4.72 -0.34 -6.29
CA SER A 183 -3.71 0.42 -5.52
C SER A 183 -3.58 -0.25 -4.15
N PRO A 184 -2.83 -1.36 -4.06
CA PRO A 184 -2.60 -2.03 -2.79
C PRO A 184 -2.00 -1.09 -1.73
N GLY A 185 -1.17 -0.14 -2.16
CA GLY A 185 -0.55 0.89 -1.31
C GLY A 185 -1.59 1.78 -0.62
N THR A 186 -2.64 2.21 -1.33
CA THR A 186 -3.75 2.95 -0.71
C THR A 186 -4.47 2.13 0.37
N ILE A 187 -4.68 0.83 0.12
CA ILE A 187 -5.33 -0.07 1.08
C ILE A 187 -4.45 -0.25 2.32
N ILE A 188 -3.14 -0.46 2.13
CA ILE A 188 -2.17 -0.61 3.22
C ILE A 188 -2.06 0.68 4.04
N ALA A 189 -1.94 1.85 3.39
CA ALA A 189 -1.79 3.12 4.08
C ALA A 189 -3.05 3.50 4.89
N LYS A 190 -4.26 3.29 4.34
CA LYS A 190 -5.51 3.53 5.07
C LYS A 190 -5.67 2.58 6.25
N TYR A 191 -5.30 1.31 6.09
CA TYR A 191 -5.31 0.36 7.19
C TYR A 191 -4.33 0.79 8.28
N TRP A 192 -3.16 1.27 7.90
CA TRP A 192 -2.17 1.75 8.85
C TRP A 192 -2.66 2.97 9.63
N ASP A 193 -3.15 4.03 8.97
CA ASP A 193 -3.74 5.20 9.64
C ASP A 193 -4.88 4.81 10.60
N LYS A 194 -5.64 3.77 10.29
CA LYS A 194 -6.69 3.27 11.21
C LYS A 194 -6.14 2.60 12.48
N HIS A 195 -4.90 2.14 12.48
CA HIS A 195 -4.32 1.32 13.55
C HIS A 195 -3.05 1.91 14.17
N ASP A 196 -2.67 3.13 13.80
CA ASP A 196 -1.55 3.83 14.43
C ASP A 196 -1.98 4.55 15.73
N ALA A 197 -1.06 5.31 16.34
CA ALA A 197 -1.28 5.98 17.61
C ALA A 197 -2.40 7.05 17.57
N TYR A 198 -2.68 7.62 16.40
CA TYR A 198 -3.70 8.66 16.22
C TYR A 198 -4.63 8.29 15.05
N PRO A 199 -5.61 7.40 15.29
CA PRO A 199 -6.35 6.77 14.23
C PRO A 199 -7.15 7.74 13.33
N ASN A 200 -7.13 7.49 12.03
CA ASN A 200 -7.94 8.17 11.01
C ASN A 200 -7.71 9.69 10.94
N ASN A 201 -6.48 10.13 11.20
CA ASN A 201 -6.12 11.55 11.12
C ASN A 201 -5.57 11.94 9.74
N GLY A 202 -5.53 10.99 8.79
CA GLY A 202 -5.02 11.20 7.44
C GLY A 202 -3.51 11.29 7.38
N ARG A 203 -2.82 10.91 8.46
CA ARG A 203 -1.36 10.88 8.57
C ARG A 203 -0.93 9.53 9.12
N ILE A 204 0.23 9.09 8.66
CA ILE A 204 0.92 7.97 9.28
C ILE A 204 1.82 8.54 10.37
N ASN A 205 1.47 8.21 11.61
CA ASN A 205 2.18 8.63 12.80
C ASN A 205 3.28 7.58 13.07
N LEU A 206 4.50 7.91 12.61
CA LEU A 206 5.70 7.08 12.75
C LEU A 206 6.32 7.18 14.15
#